data_AF-A0A2E0Q1Z5-F1
#
_entry.id   AF-A0A2E0Q1Z5-F1
#
_cell.length_a   1.000
_cell.length_b   1.000
_cell.length_c   1.000
_cell.angle_alpha   90.00
_cell.angle_beta   90.00
_cell.angle_gamma   90.00
#
_symmetry.space_group_name_H-M   'P 1'
#
loop_
_entity.id
_entity.type
_entity.pdbx_description
1 polymer ?
#
loop_
_entity_poly.entity_id
_entity_poly.type
_entity_poly.pdbx_seq_one_letter_code
_entity_poly.pdbx_strand_id
1 'polypeptide(L)'
;MRLRLMVNYSHVNQLKYYLCHKDTFYIKGLFMLVISWSRKGKWPKNKVKYKITLDARDRLCRRKNLILDNGVNILLTLDKVVNFKNGDALELENGDWVEIIAAKEKVVNITSMDNAHQSLLAWHLGNRHLAVQIISEKKIRIEYDHVILDMLKGLKAKLEVTKDIFEPELGAYGSHSH
;
A
#
# COMPACT_ATOMS: atom_id res chain seq x y z
N MET A 1 -26.03 13.16 -0.53
CA MET A 1 -25.52 12.32 -1.64
C MET A 1 -26.14 12.82 -2.94
N ARG A 2 -25.43 13.63 -3.73
CA ARG A 2 -25.93 14.14 -5.02
C ARG A 2 -25.56 13.12 -6.11
N LEU A 3 -26.52 12.32 -6.57
CA LEU A 3 -26.36 11.53 -7.80
C LEU A 3 -26.27 12.49 -8.98
N ARG A 4 -25.09 12.61 -9.59
CA ARG A 4 -24.93 13.26 -10.89
C ARG A 4 -24.85 12.14 -11.93
N LEU A 5 -26.00 11.81 -12.51
CA LEU A 5 -26.09 10.86 -13.64
C LEU A 5 -25.51 11.57 -14.87
N MET A 6 -24.32 11.16 -15.30
CA MET A 6 -23.84 11.47 -16.66
C MET A 6 -24.23 10.30 -17.56
N VAL A 7 -25.23 10.51 -18.41
CA VAL A 7 -25.57 9.59 -19.49
C VAL A 7 -24.74 10.02 -20.70
N ASN A 8 -23.79 9.19 -21.13
CA ASN A 8 -23.00 9.46 -22.32
C ASN A 8 -23.50 8.53 -23.44
N TYR A 9 -24.19 9.08 -24.43
CA TYR A 9 -24.63 8.36 -25.63
C TYR A 9 -23.47 8.33 -26.62
N SER A 10 -22.70 7.23 -26.62
CA SER A 10 -21.74 6.93 -27.69
C SER A 10 -22.21 5.69 -28.46
N HIS A 11 -22.00 5.70 -29.79
CA HIS A 11 -22.64 4.88 -30.84
C HIS A 11 -22.50 3.34 -30.77
N VAL A 12 -22.20 2.76 -29.62
CA VAL A 12 -22.10 1.31 -29.42
C VAL A 12 -22.96 0.94 -28.21
N ASN A 13 -24.05 0.21 -28.45
CA ASN A 13 -25.09 -0.19 -27.50
C ASN A 13 -24.55 -0.77 -26.17
N GLN A 14 -24.34 0.07 -25.16
CA GLN A 14 -24.40 -0.30 -23.74
C GLN A 14 -24.53 0.97 -22.88
N LEU A 15 -25.68 1.14 -22.21
CA LEU A 15 -25.88 2.18 -21.19
C LEU A 15 -24.92 1.94 -20.02
N LYS A 16 -23.83 2.71 -19.94
CA LYS A 16 -22.94 2.71 -18.76
C LYS A 16 -23.46 3.74 -17.75
N TYR A 17 -23.98 3.25 -16.63
CA TYR A 17 -24.36 4.10 -15.51
C TYR A 17 -23.12 4.43 -14.67
N TYR A 18 -22.77 5.71 -14.62
CA TYR A 18 -21.70 6.21 -13.76
C TYR A 18 -22.29 6.69 -12.43
N LEU A 19 -21.74 6.18 -11.32
CA LEU A 19 -22.03 6.65 -9.97
C LEU A 19 -20.83 7.41 -9.43
N CYS A 20 -21.08 8.33 -8.50
CA CYS A 20 -20.04 9.09 -7.80
C CYS A 20 -20.02 8.72 -6.32
N HIS A 21 -18.87 8.29 -5.82
CA HIS A 21 -18.60 8.08 -4.40
C HIS A 21 -17.32 8.83 -4.02
N LYS A 22 -17.40 9.75 -3.04
CA LYS A 22 -16.27 10.60 -2.59
C LYS A 22 -15.47 11.22 -3.77
N ASP A 23 -16.18 11.87 -4.68
CA ASP A 23 -15.66 12.51 -5.90
C ASP A 23 -14.98 11.57 -6.91
N THR A 24 -15.23 10.26 -6.80
CA THR A 24 -14.71 9.24 -7.71
C THR A 24 -15.86 8.65 -8.52
N PHE A 25 -15.76 8.74 -9.85
CA PHE A 25 -16.74 8.18 -10.78
C PHE A 25 -16.41 6.72 -11.10
N TYR A 26 -17.41 5.85 -11.05
CA TYR A 26 -17.25 4.43 -11.38
C TYR A 26 -18.50 3.87 -12.06
N ILE A 27 -18.34 2.75 -12.77
CA ILE A 27 -19.45 2.07 -13.43
C ILE A 27 -20.21 1.24 -12.39
N LYS A 28 -21.51 1.51 -12.25
CA LYS A 28 -22.39 0.79 -11.32
C LYS A 28 -22.35 -0.72 -11.59
N GLY A 29 -22.14 -1.52 -10.55
CA GLY A 29 -22.09 -2.99 -10.63
C GLY A 29 -20.75 -3.57 -11.05
N LEU A 30 -19.75 -2.75 -11.40
CA LEU A 30 -18.41 -3.22 -11.76
C LEU A 30 -17.47 -3.36 -10.55
N PHE A 31 -17.72 -2.59 -9.48
CA PHE A 31 -16.87 -2.54 -8.29
C PHE A 31 -17.73 -2.66 -7.03
N MET A 32 -17.21 -3.34 -6.02
CA MET A 32 -17.67 -3.16 -4.64
C MET A 32 -16.95 -1.98 -4.00
N LEU A 33 -17.69 -1.12 -3.30
CA LEU A 33 -17.11 0.04 -2.64
C LEU A 33 -16.49 -0.33 -1.30
N VAL A 34 -15.31 0.20 -1.03
CA VAL A 34 -14.73 0.23 0.32
C VAL A 34 -15.31 1.43 1.06
N ILE A 35 -16.02 1.17 2.16
CA ILE A 35 -16.68 2.21 2.97
C ILE A 35 -15.84 2.66 4.16
N SER A 36 -15.04 1.76 4.72
CA SER A 36 -14.17 2.04 5.87
C SER A 36 -12.96 1.11 5.87
N TRP A 37 -12.02 1.35 6.79
CA TRP A 37 -10.89 0.45 7.02
C TRP A 37 -10.48 0.49 8.50
N SER A 38 -9.84 -0.58 8.95
CA SER A 38 -9.38 -0.72 10.33
C SER A 38 -7.98 -1.28 10.40
N ARG A 39 -7.23 -0.83 11.41
CA ARG A 39 -5.94 -1.44 11.75
C ARG A 39 -6.12 -2.88 12.20
N LYS A 40 -5.08 -3.70 12.01
CA LYS A 40 -5.01 -5.07 12.52
C LYS A 40 -5.57 -5.19 13.94
N GLY A 41 -6.51 -6.12 14.11
CA GLY A 41 -7.13 -6.42 15.41
C GLY A 41 -8.32 -5.51 15.80
N LYS A 42 -8.62 -4.46 15.02
CA LYS A 42 -9.77 -3.56 15.24
C LYS A 42 -10.94 -3.84 14.30
N TRP A 43 -11.05 -5.07 13.78
CA TRP A 43 -12.08 -5.47 12.84
C TRP A 43 -12.62 -6.87 13.18
N PRO A 44 -13.90 -7.15 12.86
CA PRO A 44 -14.56 -8.41 13.18
C PRO A 44 -14.00 -9.56 12.35
N LYS A 45 -13.14 -10.40 12.93
CA LYS A 45 -12.51 -11.52 12.22
C LYS A 45 -13.49 -12.51 11.61
N ASN A 46 -14.65 -12.67 12.23
CA ASN A 46 -15.74 -13.53 11.75
C ASN A 46 -16.43 -13.02 10.48
N LYS A 47 -16.24 -11.74 10.12
CA LYS A 47 -16.79 -11.15 8.89
C LYS A 47 -15.78 -11.04 7.75
N VAL A 48 -14.55 -11.53 7.93
CA VAL A 48 -13.58 -11.58 6.84
C VAL A 48 -13.97 -12.68 5.87
N LYS A 49 -14.25 -12.27 4.64
CA LYS A 49 -14.63 -13.16 3.54
C LYS A 49 -13.59 -13.17 2.42
N TYR A 50 -12.81 -12.09 2.29
CA TYR A 50 -11.86 -11.93 1.21
C TYR A 50 -10.47 -11.57 1.73
N LYS A 51 -9.49 -11.73 0.85
CA LYS A 51 -8.11 -11.29 1.05
C LYS A 51 -7.65 -10.50 -0.17
N ILE A 52 -6.71 -9.60 0.07
CA ILE A 52 -5.99 -8.91 -0.98
C ILE A 52 -4.51 -8.88 -0.65
N THR A 53 -3.69 -9.41 -1.55
CA THR A 53 -2.24 -9.41 -1.42
C THR A 53 -1.66 -8.20 -2.16
N LEU A 54 -1.00 -7.30 -1.42
CA LEU A 54 -0.47 -6.04 -1.94
C LEU A 54 1.00 -5.85 -1.57
N ASP A 55 1.79 -5.35 -2.51
CA ASP A 55 3.16 -4.90 -2.25
C ASP A 55 3.20 -3.58 -1.46
N ALA A 56 4.38 -3.15 -1.04
CA ALA A 56 4.56 -1.92 -0.25
C ALA A 56 4.04 -0.66 -0.97
N ARG A 57 4.24 -0.57 -2.30
CA ARG A 57 3.84 0.59 -3.10
C ARG A 57 2.32 0.67 -3.22
N ASP A 58 1.68 -0.46 -3.40
CA ASP A 58 0.24 -0.57 -3.59
C ASP A 58 -0.55 -0.38 -2.29
N ARG A 59 0.09 -0.65 -1.14
CA ARG A 59 -0.46 -0.36 0.19
C ARG A 59 -0.39 1.11 0.58
N LEU A 60 0.37 1.93 -0.13
CA LEU A 60 0.39 3.38 0.05
C LEU A 60 -0.58 4.03 -0.94
N CYS A 61 -1.84 4.20 -0.55
CA CYS A 61 -2.84 4.77 -1.44
C CYS A 61 -3.91 5.59 -0.72
N ARG A 62 -4.53 6.50 -1.47
CA ARG A 62 -5.75 7.23 -1.09
C ARG A 62 -6.93 6.79 -1.96
N ARG A 63 -6.70 6.63 -3.26
CA ARG A 63 -7.70 6.22 -4.25
C ARG A 63 -7.11 5.18 -5.16
N LYS A 64 -7.74 4.03 -5.28
CA LYS A 64 -7.25 2.95 -6.13
C LYS A 64 -8.33 1.95 -6.49
N ASN A 65 -8.29 1.46 -7.74
CA ASN A 65 -9.00 0.27 -8.15
C ASN A 65 -8.13 -0.93 -7.79
N LEU A 66 -8.68 -1.85 -7.02
CA LEU A 66 -7.95 -3.00 -6.50
C LEU A 66 -8.67 -4.28 -6.92
N ILE A 67 -7.88 -5.33 -7.16
CA ILE A 67 -8.39 -6.66 -7.48
C ILE A 67 -8.08 -7.54 -6.28
N LEU A 68 -9.10 -8.12 -5.68
CA LEU A 68 -8.96 -9.09 -4.59
C LEU A 68 -8.29 -10.37 -5.10
N ASP A 69 -7.76 -11.19 -4.20
CA ASP A 69 -7.07 -12.43 -4.56
C ASP A 69 -7.99 -13.43 -5.29
N ASN A 70 -9.32 -13.27 -5.14
CA ASN A 70 -10.33 -14.06 -5.83
C ASN A 70 -10.83 -13.43 -7.15
N GLY A 71 -10.19 -12.36 -7.64
CA GLY A 71 -10.51 -11.69 -8.90
C GLY A 71 -11.63 -10.63 -8.81
N VAL A 72 -12.21 -10.39 -7.64
CA VAL A 72 -13.26 -9.39 -7.47
C VAL A 72 -12.67 -7.98 -7.46
N ASN A 73 -13.29 -7.06 -8.21
CA ASN A 73 -12.87 -5.66 -8.26
C ASN A 73 -13.50 -4.86 -7.11
N ILE A 74 -12.66 -4.12 -6.39
CA ILE A 74 -13.08 -3.16 -5.37
C ILE A 74 -12.60 -1.75 -5.72
N LEU A 75 -13.36 -0.75 -5.30
CA LEU A 75 -12.97 0.66 -5.39
C LEU A 75 -12.67 1.20 -4.00
N LEU A 76 -11.40 1.55 -3.78
CA LEU A 76 -10.95 2.19 -2.55
C LEU A 76 -10.89 3.70 -2.74
N THR A 77 -11.62 4.44 -1.90
CA THR A 77 -11.58 5.91 -1.88
C THR A 77 -11.55 6.43 -0.44
N LEU A 78 -10.40 6.93 -0.03
CA LEU A 78 -10.12 7.44 1.31
C LEU A 78 -10.01 8.96 1.33
N ASP A 79 -10.21 9.54 2.50
CA ASP A 79 -10.14 11.00 2.67
C ASP A 79 -8.69 11.48 2.59
N LYS A 80 -7.75 10.68 3.09
CA LYS A 80 -6.29 10.91 3.06
C LYS A 80 -5.53 9.69 2.60
N VAL A 81 -4.26 9.88 2.24
CA VAL A 81 -3.34 8.76 1.95
C VAL A 81 -3.17 7.91 3.20
N VAL A 82 -3.25 6.59 3.03
CA VAL A 82 -3.02 5.61 4.09
C VAL A 82 -1.91 4.65 3.62
N ASN A 83 -1.00 4.34 4.53
CA ASN A 83 -0.07 3.22 4.37
C ASN A 83 -0.62 2.02 5.15
N PHE A 84 -1.19 1.06 4.41
CA PHE A 84 -1.73 -0.16 4.98
C PHE A 84 -0.60 -1.08 5.44
N LYS A 85 -0.72 -1.60 6.65
CA LYS A 85 0.21 -2.60 7.20
C LYS A 85 -0.40 -3.99 7.06
N ASN A 86 0.45 -5.01 7.16
CA ASN A 86 0.03 -6.40 7.08
C ASN A 86 -1.02 -6.71 8.16
N GLY A 87 -2.16 -7.27 7.74
CA GLY A 87 -3.29 -7.59 8.61
C GLY A 87 -4.22 -6.41 8.92
N ASP A 88 -4.03 -5.24 8.32
CA ASP A 88 -5.09 -4.23 8.23
C ASP A 88 -6.25 -4.79 7.39
N ALA A 89 -7.44 -4.19 7.49
CA ALA A 89 -8.60 -4.66 6.74
C ALA A 89 -9.48 -3.54 6.21
N LEU A 90 -10.16 -3.83 5.10
CA LEU A 90 -11.09 -2.95 4.41
C LEU A 90 -12.52 -3.47 4.62
N GLU A 91 -13.45 -2.57 4.94
CA GLU A 91 -14.88 -2.87 5.02
C GLU A 91 -15.54 -2.54 3.68
N LEU A 92 -16.28 -3.50 3.14
CA LEU A 92 -17.04 -3.35 1.91
C LEU A 92 -18.46 -2.86 2.19
N GLU A 93 -19.11 -2.25 1.19
CA GLU A 93 -20.47 -1.73 1.30
C GLU A 93 -21.54 -2.80 1.63
N ASN A 94 -21.25 -4.08 1.39
CA ASN A 94 -22.12 -5.19 1.73
C ASN A 94 -21.91 -5.72 3.17
N GLY A 95 -20.99 -5.13 3.93
CA GLY A 95 -20.64 -5.51 5.31
C GLY A 95 -19.61 -6.63 5.44
N ASP A 96 -19.13 -7.19 4.33
CA ASP A 96 -18.00 -8.13 4.31
C ASP A 96 -16.68 -7.38 4.54
N TRP A 97 -15.69 -8.09 5.06
CA TRP A 97 -14.34 -7.56 5.26
C TRP A 97 -13.30 -8.23 4.37
N VAL A 98 -12.33 -7.43 3.93
CA VAL A 98 -11.16 -7.85 3.16
C VAL A 98 -9.91 -7.69 4.03
N GLU A 99 -9.21 -8.77 4.32
CA GLU A 99 -7.91 -8.72 5.00
C GLU A 99 -6.79 -8.36 4.00
N ILE A 100 -5.95 -7.39 4.37
CA ILE A 100 -4.77 -7.00 3.59
C ILE A 100 -3.59 -7.88 4.01
N ILE A 101 -3.04 -8.59 3.03
CA ILE A 101 -1.82 -9.39 3.18
C ILE A 101 -0.68 -8.64 2.50
N ALA A 102 0.40 -8.37 3.23
CA ALA A 102 1.61 -7.82 2.62
C ALA A 102 2.28 -8.89 1.75
N ALA A 103 2.53 -8.56 0.48
CA ALA A 103 3.25 -9.43 -0.43
C ALA A 103 4.70 -9.63 0.04
N LYS A 104 5.27 -10.81 -0.23
CA LYS A 104 6.72 -11.03 -0.07
C LYS A 104 7.44 -10.49 -1.30
N GLU A 105 8.22 -9.45 -1.10
CA GLU A 105 8.92 -8.70 -2.14
C GLU A 105 10.41 -9.03 -2.12
N LYS A 106 11.12 -8.80 -3.23
CA LYS A 106 12.57 -8.95 -3.27
C LYS A 106 13.19 -7.74 -2.56
N VAL A 107 13.76 -7.98 -1.39
CA VAL A 107 14.27 -6.93 -0.49
C VAL A 107 15.71 -7.19 -0.11
N VAL A 108 16.35 -6.17 0.44
CA VAL A 108 17.70 -6.27 1.01
C VAL A 108 17.68 -5.85 2.47
N ASN A 109 18.02 -6.80 3.31
CA ASN A 109 18.33 -6.57 4.71
C ASN A 109 19.76 -6.03 4.81
N ILE A 110 19.90 -4.86 5.42
CA ILE A 110 21.17 -4.16 5.60
C ILE A 110 21.47 -4.16 7.09
N THR A 111 22.61 -4.73 7.47
CA THR A 111 23.08 -4.75 8.86
C THR A 111 24.29 -3.83 9.01
N SER A 112 24.17 -2.86 9.93
CA SER A 112 25.26 -1.96 10.29
C SER A 112 26.21 -2.60 11.29
N MET A 113 27.39 -2.01 11.44
CA MET A 113 28.40 -2.45 12.42
C MET A 113 28.02 -1.95 13.83
N ASP A 114 27.57 -0.70 13.91
CA ASP A 114 27.18 0.01 15.12
C ASP A 114 26.11 1.07 14.80
N ASN A 115 25.72 1.84 15.81
CA ASN A 115 24.65 2.83 15.70
C ASN A 115 25.08 4.06 14.87
N ALA A 116 26.35 4.45 14.90
CA ALA A 116 26.85 5.55 14.07
C ALA A 116 26.84 5.16 12.60
N HIS A 117 27.24 3.93 12.29
CA HIS A 117 27.16 3.37 10.95
C HIS A 117 25.70 3.23 10.50
N GLN A 118 24.78 2.80 11.36
CA GLN A 118 23.34 2.75 11.04
C GLN A 118 22.83 4.13 10.60
N SER A 119 23.14 5.18 11.35
CA SER A 119 22.75 6.56 11.03
C SER A 119 23.35 7.03 9.70
N LEU A 120 24.62 6.71 9.43
CA LEU A 120 25.26 7.05 8.16
C LEU A 120 24.58 6.35 6.97
N LEU A 121 24.26 5.06 7.09
CA LEU A 121 23.54 4.30 6.07
C LEU A 121 22.14 4.87 5.84
N ALA A 122 21.40 5.13 6.91
CA ALA A 122 20.06 5.72 6.83
C ALA A 122 20.11 7.11 6.16
N TRP A 123 21.11 7.93 6.46
CA TRP A 123 21.33 9.22 5.82
C TRP A 123 21.59 9.09 4.31
N HIS A 124 22.48 8.19 3.90
CA HIS A 124 22.77 7.97 2.47
C HIS A 124 21.57 7.45 1.68
N LEU A 125 20.74 6.58 2.29
CA LEU A 125 19.51 6.07 1.68
C LEU A 125 18.43 7.16 1.62
N GLY A 126 18.28 7.94 2.69
CA GLY A 126 17.35 9.07 2.74
C GLY A 126 17.68 10.15 1.70
N ASN A 127 18.96 10.46 1.51
CA ASN A 127 19.44 11.38 0.47
C ASN A 127 19.13 10.92 -0.96
N ARG A 128 18.78 9.64 -1.14
CA ARG A 128 18.37 9.06 -2.43
C ARG A 128 16.86 8.89 -2.54
N HIS A 129 16.11 9.41 -1.57
CA HIS A 129 14.65 9.29 -1.49
C HIS A 129 14.16 7.85 -1.57
N LEU A 130 14.94 6.90 -1.02
CA LEU A 130 14.56 5.50 -0.98
C LEU A 130 13.58 5.23 0.16
N ALA A 131 12.60 4.37 -0.10
CA ALA A 131 11.78 3.80 0.95
C ALA A 131 12.66 2.93 1.86
N VAL A 132 12.57 3.14 3.17
CA VAL A 132 13.34 2.39 4.16
C VAL A 132 12.40 1.87 5.24
N GLN A 133 12.57 0.62 5.62
CA GLN A 133 11.95 0.03 6.81
C GLN A 133 13.00 -0.09 7.90
N ILE A 134 12.69 0.40 9.10
CA ILE A 134 13.56 0.24 10.27
C ILE A 134 13.17 -1.08 10.95
N ILE A 135 14.09 -2.05 11.01
CA ILE A 135 13.83 -3.35 11.64
C ILE A 135 14.33 -3.34 13.09
N SER A 136 15.50 -2.77 13.34
CA SER A 136 16.09 -2.63 14.67
C SER A 136 17.18 -1.56 14.67
N GLU A 137 17.84 -1.35 15.81
CA GLU A 137 18.95 -0.41 15.99
C GLU A 137 20.12 -0.63 15.00
N LYS A 138 20.28 -1.85 14.47
CA LYS A 138 21.37 -2.21 13.55
C LYS A 138 20.90 -2.84 12.25
N LYS A 139 19.59 -2.83 11.98
CA LYS A 139 19.04 -3.47 10.79
C LYS A 139 17.98 -2.59 10.14
N ILE A 140 18.19 -2.28 8.87
CA ILE A 140 17.19 -1.65 8.01
C ILE A 140 16.93 -2.53 6.79
N ARG A 141 15.81 -2.29 6.12
CA ARG A 141 15.43 -2.99 4.89
C ARG A 141 15.03 -1.99 3.82
N ILE A 142 15.40 -2.31 2.59
CA ILE A 142 14.98 -1.60 1.37
C ILE A 142 14.50 -2.60 0.33
N GLU A 143 13.82 -2.10 -0.70
CA GLU A 143 13.60 -2.86 -1.94
C GLU A 143 14.94 -3.17 -2.62
N TYR A 144 15.03 -4.30 -3.32
CA TYR A 144 16.24 -4.66 -4.04
C TYR A 144 16.53 -3.70 -5.21
N ASP A 145 17.69 -3.04 -5.13
CA ASP A 145 18.26 -2.27 -6.23
C ASP A 145 19.78 -2.53 -6.31
N HIS A 146 20.23 -3.07 -7.44
CA HIS A 146 21.64 -3.42 -7.64
C HIS A 146 22.60 -2.22 -7.55
N VAL A 147 22.18 -1.01 -7.97
CA VAL A 147 22.99 0.21 -7.90
C VAL A 147 23.20 0.63 -6.44
N ILE A 148 22.13 0.54 -5.65
CA ILE A 148 22.17 0.86 -4.22
C ILE A 148 23.02 -0.18 -3.46
N LEU A 149 22.97 -1.44 -3.89
CA LEU A 149 23.75 -2.51 -3.27
C LEU A 149 25.25 -2.25 -3.39
N ASP A 150 25.73 -1.80 -4.55
CA ASP A 150 27.15 -1.53 -4.75
C ASP A 150 27.62 -0.32 -3.92
N MET A 151 26.78 0.71 -3.78
CA MET A 151 27.04 1.81 -2.85
C MET A 151 27.14 1.29 -1.41
N LEU A 152 26.18 0.48 -0.95
CA LEU A 152 26.16 -0.04 0.42
C LEU A 152 27.35 -0.97 0.73
N LYS A 153 27.83 -1.74 -0.27
CA LYS A 153 29.07 -2.50 -0.15
C LYS A 153 30.27 -1.57 0.05
N GLY A 154 30.35 -0.47 -0.70
CA GLY A 154 31.39 0.55 -0.53
C GLY A 154 31.38 1.20 0.87
N LEU A 155 30.19 1.30 1.48
CA LEU A 155 30.00 1.76 2.85
C LEU A 155 30.23 0.66 3.91
N LYS A 156 30.69 -0.53 3.51
CA LYS A 156 30.97 -1.68 4.40
C LYS A 156 29.73 -2.22 5.15
N ALA A 157 28.53 -2.04 4.59
CA ALA A 157 27.32 -2.64 5.15
C ALA A 157 27.26 -4.15 4.86
N LYS A 158 26.74 -4.95 5.79
CA LYS A 158 26.44 -6.37 5.53
C LYS A 158 25.08 -6.48 4.86
N LEU A 159 25.02 -7.11 3.69
CA LEU A 159 23.84 -7.16 2.85
C LEU A 159 23.33 -8.60 2.72
N GLU A 160 22.02 -8.78 2.89
CA GLU A 160 21.33 -10.05 2.69
C GLU A 160 20.13 -9.81 1.78
N VAL A 161 20.16 -10.39 0.58
CA VAL A 161 19.04 -10.36 -0.37
C VAL A 161 18.08 -11.49 0.00
N THR A 162 16.80 -11.16 0.21
CA THR A 162 15.78 -12.14 0.59
C THR A 162 14.41 -11.80 -0.01
N LYS A 163 13.44 -12.71 0.14
CA LYS A 163 12.03 -12.46 -0.16
C LYS A 163 11.25 -12.35 1.15
N ASP A 164 10.80 -11.16 1.47
CA ASP A 164 10.08 -10.89 2.72
C ASP A 164 9.13 -9.71 2.55
N ILE A 165 8.22 -9.51 3.51
CA ILE A 165 7.31 -8.36 3.49
C ILE A 165 8.10 -7.06 3.69
N PHE A 166 7.72 -6.01 2.98
CA PHE A 166 8.38 -4.70 3.10
C PHE A 166 7.41 -3.67 3.63
N GLU A 167 7.67 -3.09 4.80
CA GLU A 167 6.78 -2.13 5.44
C GLU A 167 7.49 -0.80 5.70
N PRO A 168 7.79 -0.03 4.65
CA PRO A 168 8.60 1.18 4.79
C PRO A 168 7.95 2.20 5.72
N GLU A 169 8.83 2.99 6.34
CA GLU A 169 8.45 4.17 7.10
C GLU A 169 7.83 5.22 6.18
N LEU A 170 6.85 5.94 6.69
CA LEU A 170 6.25 7.07 5.99
C LEU A 170 7.22 8.26 6.04
N GLY A 171 7.43 8.90 4.90
CA GLY A 171 8.17 10.16 4.85
C GLY A 171 7.47 11.29 5.62
N ALA A 172 8.25 12.26 6.11
CA ALA A 172 7.79 13.35 6.96
C ALA A 172 6.67 14.23 6.33
N TYR A 173 6.53 14.22 5.01
CA TYR A 173 5.55 15.03 4.28
C TYR A 173 4.27 14.27 3.89
N GLY A 174 4.18 12.97 4.19
CA GLY A 174 2.98 12.16 3.88
C GLY A 174 1.73 12.53 4.71
N SER A 175 1.89 13.37 5.74
CA SER A 175 0.84 13.85 6.64
C SER A 175 0.27 15.23 6.27
N HIS A 176 0.88 15.97 5.34
CA HIS A 176 0.46 17.34 5.00
C HIS A 176 -0.27 17.37 3.65
N SER A 177 -1.53 16.93 3.67
CA SER A 177 -2.51 17.43 2.70
C SER A 177 -3.43 18.37 3.47
N HIS A 178 -3.19 19.68 3.33
CA HIS A 178 -4.20 20.69 3.59
C HIS A 178 -5.36 20.55 2.59
#